data_AF-A0A497EHT1-F1
#
_entry.id   AF-A0A497EHT1-F1
#
_cell.length_a   1.000
_cell.length_b   1.000
_cell.length_c   1.000
_cell.angle_alpha   90.00
_cell.angle_beta   90.00
_cell.angle_gamma   90.00
#
_symmetry.space_group_name_H-M   'P 1'
#
loop_
_entity.id
_entity.type
_entity.pdbx_description
1 polymer ?
#
loop_
_entity_poly.entity_id
_entity_poly.type
_entity_poly.pdbx_seq_one_letter_code
_entity_poly.pdbx_strand_id
1 'polypeptide(L)'
;LATVGITTYFSHQKLKLLDSTAQEIVSYLRYAQQKAIAQEENSAWGVHFENPTSGRGFYSLYKGESYSSPVDTKYLPAGIDFVSPDEGQTLNIPFYKLVGNSSGGTITIIGYQNQVRTITVQSQGLVMINTGNTTTGYAWNSRIGWINWGATGGNIVVPEGSGELSGMAYSNNGGWISLSCVSTNSCGSVDYKVTKDADGNLSGWAWSEKFGWISFNCSNDDSCTSSNYKVTINSSTNEFEGYAWSENLGWISFNCNTGGPSQTNICDQSNYKVRKL
;
A
#
# COMPACT_ATOMS: atom_id res chain seq x y z
N LEU A 1 35.88 11.67 8.80
CA LEU A 1 34.88 11.02 7.92
C LEU A 1 33.95 10.01 8.62
N ALA A 2 34.20 9.57 9.86
CA ALA A 2 33.32 8.63 10.57
C ALA A 2 31.99 9.25 11.08
N THR A 3 31.93 10.57 11.25
CA THR A 3 30.77 11.28 11.84
C THR A 3 29.55 11.36 10.92
N VAL A 4 29.75 11.34 9.59
CA VAL A 4 28.65 11.38 8.60
C VAL A 4 28.00 10.02 8.41
N GLY A 5 28.75 8.92 8.60
CA GLY A 5 28.23 7.54 8.51
C GLY A 5 27.37 7.14 9.71
N ILE A 6 27.66 7.67 10.90
CA ILE A 6 26.90 7.37 12.12
C ILE A 6 25.57 8.13 12.12
N THR A 7 25.54 9.40 11.73
CA THR A 7 24.31 10.22 11.67
C THR A 7 23.31 9.72 10.63
N THR A 8 23.78 9.26 9.46
CA THR A 8 22.94 8.68 8.41
C THR A 8 22.35 7.32 8.79
N TYR A 9 23.10 6.50 9.53
CA TYR A 9 22.59 5.24 10.05
C TYR A 9 21.51 5.43 11.13
N PHE A 10 21.73 6.35 12.08
CA PHE A 10 20.75 6.68 13.12
C PHE A 10 19.48 7.33 12.56
N SER A 11 19.59 8.21 11.56
CA SER A 11 18.40 8.77 10.90
C SER A 11 17.61 7.69 10.16
N HIS A 12 18.29 6.77 9.46
CA HIS A 12 17.64 5.68 8.76
C HIS A 12 16.94 4.68 9.69
N GLN A 13 17.53 4.36 10.85
CA GLN A 13 16.86 3.54 11.87
C GLN A 13 15.59 4.20 12.43
N LYS A 14 15.61 5.52 12.68
CA LYS A 14 14.45 6.26 13.20
C LYS A 14 13.33 6.40 12.17
N LEU A 15 13.67 6.52 10.89
CA LEU A 15 12.68 6.51 9.80
C LEU A 15 12.04 5.12 9.63
N LYS A 16 12.85 4.05 9.69
CA LYS A 16 12.35 2.67 9.71
C LYS A 16 11.41 2.41 10.89
N LEU A 17 11.64 3.04 12.05
CA LEU A 17 10.76 2.93 13.19
C LEU A 17 9.37 3.51 12.92
N LEU A 18 9.29 4.69 12.28
CA LEU A 18 8.01 5.32 11.90
C LEU A 18 7.22 4.43 10.93
N ASP A 19 7.89 3.89 9.90
CA ASP A 19 7.27 2.99 8.92
C ASP A 19 6.80 1.67 9.56
N SER A 20 7.65 1.05 10.38
CA SER A 20 7.31 -0.19 11.09
C SER A 20 6.15 0.03 12.06
N THR A 21 6.09 1.18 12.74
CA THR A 21 5.00 1.50 13.68
C THR A 21 3.68 1.68 12.92
N ALA A 22 3.69 2.38 11.78
CA ALA A 22 2.50 2.52 10.94
C ALA A 22 1.98 1.16 10.46
N GLN A 23 2.89 0.27 10.03
CA GLN A 23 2.54 -1.09 9.60
C GLN A 23 1.99 -1.95 10.75
N GLU A 24 2.52 -1.80 11.96
CA GLU A 24 1.99 -2.51 13.14
C GLU A 24 0.56 -2.07 13.45
N ILE A 25 0.29 -0.76 13.46
CA ILE A 25 -1.06 -0.22 13.66
C ILE A 25 -2.02 -0.77 12.59
N VAL A 26 -1.62 -0.79 11.33
CA VAL A 26 -2.44 -1.37 10.24
C VAL A 26 -2.69 -2.86 10.45
N SER A 27 -1.67 -3.61 10.84
CA SER A 27 -1.81 -5.04 11.12
C SER A 27 -2.80 -5.27 12.27
N TYR A 28 -2.77 -4.41 13.28
CA TYR A 28 -3.67 -4.49 14.43
C TYR A 28 -5.11 -4.12 14.08
N LEU A 29 -5.32 -3.10 13.24
CA LEU A 29 -6.63 -2.77 12.67
C LEU A 29 -7.21 -3.93 11.85
N ARG A 30 -6.39 -4.58 11.02
CA ARG A 30 -6.81 -5.76 10.25
C ARG A 30 -7.14 -6.95 11.12
N TYR A 31 -6.37 -7.15 12.18
CA TYR A 31 -6.65 -8.19 13.16
C TYR A 31 -8.02 -7.97 13.80
N ALA A 32 -8.33 -6.75 14.27
CA ALA A 32 -9.65 -6.41 14.79
C ALA A 32 -10.76 -6.64 13.75
N GLN A 33 -10.53 -6.23 12.49
CA GLN A 33 -11.47 -6.46 11.39
C GLN A 33 -11.74 -7.95 11.15
N GLN A 34 -10.70 -8.79 11.13
CA GLN A 34 -10.85 -10.24 10.96
C GLN A 34 -11.63 -10.87 12.10
N LYS A 35 -11.38 -10.46 13.35
CA LYS A 35 -12.16 -10.90 14.51
C LYS A 35 -13.65 -10.53 14.38
N ALA A 36 -13.95 -9.33 13.89
CA ALA A 36 -15.32 -8.90 13.62
C ALA A 36 -16.00 -9.73 12.51
N ILE A 37 -15.30 -10.00 11.40
CA ILE A 37 -15.81 -10.82 10.29
C ILE A 37 -16.09 -12.25 10.77
N ALA A 38 -15.14 -12.84 11.52
CA ALA A 38 -15.26 -14.18 12.08
C ALA A 38 -16.34 -14.29 13.19
N GLN A 39 -16.91 -13.16 13.62
CA GLN A 39 -17.82 -13.08 14.76
C GLN A 39 -17.25 -13.75 16.01
N GLU A 40 -15.97 -13.54 16.28
CA GLU A 40 -15.33 -14.13 17.44
C GLU A 40 -16.04 -13.66 18.71
N GLU A 41 -16.44 -14.61 19.56
CA GLU A 41 -17.27 -14.40 20.75
C GLU A 41 -18.63 -13.73 20.47
N ASN A 42 -19.17 -13.89 19.26
CA ASN A 42 -20.40 -13.24 18.80
C ASN A 42 -20.37 -11.71 19.02
N SER A 43 -19.22 -11.08 18.80
CA SER A 43 -19.05 -9.65 19.03
C SER A 43 -18.54 -8.89 17.80
N ALA A 44 -18.84 -7.59 17.76
CA ALA A 44 -18.07 -6.65 16.97
C ALA A 44 -16.72 -6.39 17.66
N TRP A 45 -15.75 -5.92 16.88
CA TRP A 45 -14.39 -5.66 17.34
C TRP A 45 -13.92 -4.33 16.77
N GLY A 46 -13.01 -3.66 17.46
CA GLY A 46 -12.46 -2.39 17.00
C GLY A 46 -11.14 -2.08 17.66
N VAL A 47 -10.53 -0.99 17.19
CA VAL A 47 -9.31 -0.45 17.80
C VAL A 47 -9.61 0.95 18.31
N HIS A 48 -9.31 1.16 19.58
CA HIS A 48 -9.36 2.44 20.25
C HIS A 48 -7.97 3.08 20.20
N PHE A 49 -7.89 4.36 19.88
CA PHE A 49 -6.69 5.15 19.87
C PHE A 49 -6.86 6.28 20.87
N GLU A 50 -5.84 6.49 21.71
CA GLU A 50 -5.84 7.56 22.71
C GLU A 50 -4.51 8.30 22.67
N ASN A 51 -4.60 9.62 22.57
CA ASN A 51 -3.48 10.53 22.70
C ASN A 51 -3.64 11.30 24.01
N PRO A 52 -3.11 10.80 25.14
CA PRO A 52 -3.34 11.44 26.43
C PRO A 52 -2.54 12.73 26.55
N THR A 53 -3.03 13.69 27.35
CA THR A 53 -2.31 14.94 27.66
C THR A 53 -1.03 14.71 28.48
N SER A 54 -0.86 13.51 29.03
CA SER A 54 0.37 13.09 29.71
C SER A 54 0.58 11.59 29.52
N GLY A 55 1.84 11.19 29.30
CA GLY A 55 2.18 9.81 29.01
C GLY A 55 2.32 9.55 27.50
N ARG A 56 2.39 8.27 27.13
CA ARG A 56 2.54 7.86 25.73
C ARG A 56 1.18 7.59 25.12
N GLY A 57 0.99 8.04 23.88
CA GLY A 57 -0.13 7.60 23.04
C GLY A 57 -0.18 6.08 22.95
N PHE A 58 -1.38 5.53 22.95
CA PHE A 58 -1.60 4.09 22.86
C PHE A 58 -2.79 3.75 21.98
N TYR A 59 -2.85 2.49 21.60
CA TYR A 59 -3.99 1.93 20.91
C TYR A 59 -4.34 0.56 21.51
N SER A 60 -5.62 0.27 21.62
CA SER A 60 -6.11 -0.93 22.29
C SER A 60 -7.19 -1.63 21.47
N LEU A 61 -7.09 -2.96 21.41
CA LEU A 61 -8.14 -3.79 20.88
C LEU A 61 -9.30 -3.79 21.86
N TYR A 62 -10.52 -3.64 21.37
CA TYR A 62 -11.70 -3.76 22.19
C TYR A 62 -12.77 -4.60 21.52
N LYS A 63 -13.70 -5.06 22.37
CA LYS A 63 -14.84 -5.89 22.01
C LYS A 63 -16.13 -5.10 22.23
N GLY A 64 -17.04 -5.19 21.26
CA GLY A 64 -18.35 -4.55 21.27
C GLY A 64 -18.50 -3.51 20.17
N GLU A 65 -19.70 -2.93 20.05
CA GLU A 65 -19.98 -1.88 19.06
C GLU A 65 -19.28 -0.55 19.39
N SER A 66 -18.99 -0.35 20.68
CA SER A 66 -18.30 0.83 21.22
C SER A 66 -17.19 0.41 22.19
N TYR A 67 -16.18 1.26 22.32
CA TYR A 67 -15.12 1.07 23.31
C TYR A 67 -15.69 1.14 24.73
N SER A 68 -15.36 0.16 25.56
CA SER A 68 -15.77 0.08 26.96
C SER A 68 -14.60 -0.33 27.86
N SER A 69 -13.88 -1.38 27.45
CA SER A 69 -12.67 -1.85 28.11
C SER A 69 -11.68 -2.40 27.07
N PRO A 70 -10.37 -2.29 27.33
CA PRO A 70 -9.36 -2.86 26.46
C PRO A 70 -9.26 -4.37 26.68
N VAL A 71 -9.14 -5.12 25.58
CA VAL A 71 -8.76 -6.53 25.55
C VAL A 71 -7.24 -6.66 25.56
N ASP A 72 -6.57 -5.80 24.81
CA ASP A 72 -5.11 -5.73 24.71
C ASP A 72 -4.73 -4.27 24.40
N THR A 73 -3.61 -3.79 24.95
CA THR A 73 -3.16 -2.40 24.82
C THR A 73 -1.71 -2.33 24.39
N LYS A 74 -1.44 -1.54 23.36
CA LYS A 74 -0.10 -1.29 22.83
C LYS A 74 0.23 0.20 22.87
N TYR A 75 1.40 0.51 23.40
CA TYR A 75 1.91 1.89 23.47
C TYR A 75 2.76 2.22 22.25
N LEU A 76 2.69 3.47 21.78
CA LEU A 76 3.61 3.95 20.77
C LEU A 76 5.06 3.85 21.28
N PRO A 77 6.00 3.46 20.40
CA PRO A 77 7.42 3.44 20.75
C PRO A 77 7.93 4.87 21.00
N ALA A 78 9.00 4.98 21.79
CA ALA A 78 9.59 6.28 22.09
C ALA A 78 10.03 7.01 20.81
N GLY A 79 9.63 8.27 20.67
CA GLY A 79 9.93 9.09 19.50
C GLY A 79 8.92 8.99 18.36
N ILE A 80 7.79 8.31 18.58
CA ILE A 80 6.61 8.34 17.72
C ILE A 80 5.43 8.84 18.56
N ASP A 81 4.74 9.86 18.05
CA ASP A 81 3.59 10.46 18.73
C ASP A 81 2.39 10.52 17.77
N PHE A 82 1.19 10.66 18.32
CA PHE A 82 0.00 10.94 17.50
C PHE A 82 -0.06 12.43 17.15
N VAL A 83 -0.36 12.70 15.88
CA VAL A 83 -0.91 13.97 15.40
C VAL A 83 -2.43 13.87 15.32
N SER A 84 -2.95 12.69 14.97
CA SER A 84 -4.38 12.39 15.01
C SER A 84 -4.56 10.98 15.59
N PRO A 85 -5.34 10.80 16.68
CA PRO A 85 -6.14 11.82 17.38
C PRO A 85 -5.31 12.93 18.03
N ASP A 86 -5.87 14.14 18.10
CA ASP A 86 -5.23 15.32 18.71
C ASP A 86 -4.93 15.07 20.21
N GLU A 87 -4.05 15.86 20.80
CA GLU A 87 -3.71 15.73 22.22
C GLU A 87 -4.96 15.86 23.11
N GLY A 88 -5.10 14.93 24.07
CA GLY A 88 -6.27 14.77 24.93
C GLY A 88 -7.50 14.15 24.26
N GLN A 89 -7.42 13.76 22.98
CA GLN A 89 -8.53 13.16 22.25
C GLN A 89 -8.38 11.66 22.08
N THR A 90 -9.50 11.03 21.76
CA THR A 90 -9.59 9.61 21.43
C THR A 90 -10.24 9.41 20.06
N LEU A 91 -9.94 8.29 19.42
CA LEU A 91 -10.56 7.87 18.17
C LEU A 91 -10.88 6.38 18.24
N ASN A 92 -12.12 6.02 17.95
CA ASN A 92 -12.57 4.63 17.90
C ASN A 92 -12.78 4.22 16.45
N ILE A 93 -12.18 3.10 16.06
CA ILE A 93 -12.37 2.47 14.75
C ILE A 93 -13.06 1.12 14.94
N PRO A 94 -14.42 1.09 15.01
CA PRO A 94 -15.18 -0.15 15.03
C PRO A 94 -15.18 -0.84 13.67
N PHE A 95 -15.21 -2.18 13.69
CA PHE A 95 -15.51 -3.02 12.54
C PHE A 95 -16.79 -3.82 12.79
N TYR A 96 -17.74 -3.72 11.87
CA TYR A 96 -19.03 -4.38 11.95
C TYR A 96 -18.92 -5.87 11.57
N LYS A 97 -19.75 -6.69 12.23
CA LYS A 97 -19.80 -8.14 12.03
C LYS A 97 -20.03 -8.52 10.56
N LEU A 98 -19.59 -9.72 10.19
CA LEU A 98 -19.79 -10.39 8.89
C LEU A 98 -19.14 -9.72 7.68
N VAL A 99 -19.22 -8.39 7.58
CA VAL A 99 -18.79 -7.63 6.40
C VAL A 99 -17.45 -6.93 6.65
N GLY A 100 -17.12 -6.61 7.90
CA GLY A 100 -15.88 -5.91 8.24
C GLY A 100 -15.85 -4.45 7.80
N ASN A 101 -17.00 -3.86 7.48
CA ASN A 101 -17.15 -2.43 7.27
C ASN A 101 -16.81 -1.67 8.56
N SER A 102 -16.50 -0.38 8.44
CA SER A 102 -16.12 0.46 9.58
C SER A 102 -16.86 1.79 9.56
N SER A 103 -16.90 2.50 10.68
CA SER A 103 -17.21 3.94 10.67
C SER A 103 -16.10 4.76 10.01
N GLY A 104 -14.93 4.15 9.81
CA GLY A 104 -13.75 4.80 9.25
C GLY A 104 -13.10 5.79 10.21
N GLY A 105 -12.00 6.37 9.76
CA GLY A 105 -11.24 7.37 10.50
C GLY A 105 -9.82 7.53 9.99
N THR A 106 -9.15 8.56 10.47
CA THR A 106 -7.76 8.87 10.09
C THR A 106 -6.91 8.91 11.34
N ILE A 107 -5.82 8.15 11.32
CA ILE A 107 -4.80 8.12 12.36
C ILE A 107 -3.55 8.69 11.74
N THR A 108 -2.96 9.72 12.35
CA THR A 108 -1.70 10.29 11.87
C THR A 108 -0.68 10.16 12.97
N ILE A 109 0.44 9.53 12.67
CA ILE A 109 1.60 9.47 13.57
C ILE A 109 2.73 10.32 13.02
N ILE A 110 3.50 10.93 13.91
CA ILE A 110 4.68 11.73 13.59
C ILE A 110 5.91 11.10 14.25
N GLY A 111 7.05 11.21 13.58
CA GLY A 111 8.32 10.72 14.10
C GLY A 111 9.47 11.68 13.83
N TYR A 112 10.67 11.13 13.69
CA TYR A 112 11.91 11.88 13.49
C TYR A 112 11.82 12.85 12.29
N GLN A 113 12.35 14.06 12.47
CA GLN A 113 12.32 15.15 11.47
C GLN A 113 10.91 15.59 11.04
N ASN A 114 9.91 15.45 11.91
CA ASN A 114 8.50 15.79 11.64
C ASN A 114 7.90 15.02 10.45
N GLN A 115 8.47 13.87 10.10
CA GLN A 115 7.85 12.99 9.12
C GLN A 115 6.58 12.39 9.69
N VAL A 116 5.53 12.35 8.87
CA VAL A 116 4.24 11.79 9.25
C VAL A 116 3.91 10.53 8.46
N ARG A 117 3.07 9.67 9.05
CA ARG A 117 2.36 8.60 8.37
C ARG A 117 0.88 8.70 8.68
N THR A 118 0.06 8.66 7.64
CA THR A 118 -1.39 8.81 7.77
C THR A 118 -2.05 7.50 7.43
N ILE A 119 -2.68 6.86 8.40
CA ILE A 119 -3.45 5.64 8.22
C ILE A 119 -4.92 6.05 8.06
N THR A 120 -5.55 5.59 7.00
CA THR A 120 -6.97 5.88 6.73
C THR A 120 -7.75 4.59 6.69
N VAL A 121 -8.81 4.52 7.49
CA VAL A 121 -9.80 3.45 7.43
C VAL A 121 -11.05 4.02 6.75
N GLN A 122 -11.44 3.41 5.64
CA GLN A 122 -12.63 3.82 4.90
C GLN A 122 -13.88 3.10 5.44
N SER A 123 -15.06 3.62 5.11
CA SER A 123 -16.33 3.06 5.60
C SER A 123 -16.58 1.61 5.11
N GLN A 124 -16.05 1.24 3.94
CA GLN A 124 -15.99 -0.15 3.47
C GLN A 124 -14.97 -1.05 4.21
N GLY A 125 -14.34 -0.57 5.28
CA GLY A 125 -13.37 -1.34 6.07
C GLY A 125 -11.97 -1.42 5.44
N LEU A 126 -11.68 -0.68 4.36
CA LEU A 126 -10.35 -0.66 3.77
C LEU A 126 -9.39 0.15 4.66
N VAL A 127 -8.27 -0.46 5.07
CA VAL A 127 -7.21 0.17 5.86
C VAL A 127 -6.01 0.49 4.97
N MET A 128 -5.68 1.78 4.84
CA MET A 128 -4.65 2.32 3.94
C MET A 128 -3.57 3.09 4.73
N ILE A 129 -2.34 3.15 4.23
CA ILE A 129 -1.26 4.02 4.74
C ILE A 129 -0.90 5.03 3.67
N ASN A 130 -0.76 6.29 4.06
CA ASN A 130 -0.53 7.48 3.26
C ASN A 130 -1.49 7.56 2.07
N THR A 131 -2.62 8.24 2.25
CA THR A 131 -3.65 8.45 1.22
C THR A 131 -3.16 9.08 -0.08
N GLY A 132 -1.98 9.72 -0.08
CA GLY A 132 -1.31 10.28 -1.26
C GLY A 132 -0.32 9.36 -1.98
N ASN A 133 -0.15 8.11 -1.50
CA ASN A 133 0.82 7.17 -2.08
C ASN A 133 0.20 5.82 -2.44
N THR A 134 -1.12 5.64 -2.27
CA THR A 134 -1.78 4.38 -2.64
C THR A 134 -2.23 4.38 -4.09
N THR A 135 -2.55 3.22 -4.65
CA THR A 135 -3.12 3.12 -6.00
C THR A 135 -4.56 2.63 -5.98
N THR A 136 -5.32 3.02 -7.01
CA THR A 136 -6.66 2.54 -7.30
C THR A 136 -6.82 2.22 -8.77
N GLY A 137 -7.94 1.61 -9.12
CA GLY A 137 -8.30 1.28 -10.49
C GLY A 137 -7.73 -0.07 -10.95
N TYR A 138 -7.75 -0.26 -12.27
CA TYR A 138 -7.52 -1.56 -12.88
C TYR A 138 -6.57 -1.47 -14.07
N ALA A 139 -5.65 -2.42 -14.13
CA ALA A 139 -4.90 -2.76 -15.33
C ALA A 139 -5.62 -3.93 -16.06
N TRP A 140 -5.29 -4.13 -17.33
CA TRP A 140 -5.89 -5.16 -18.18
C TRP A 140 -4.84 -6.08 -18.79
N ASN A 141 -5.14 -7.38 -18.79
CA ASN A 141 -4.41 -8.37 -19.56
C ASN A 141 -5.41 -9.30 -20.28
N SER A 142 -5.11 -9.69 -21.52
CA SER A 142 -6.02 -10.49 -22.34
C SER A 142 -6.18 -11.94 -21.87
N ARG A 143 -5.26 -12.48 -21.07
CA ARG A 143 -5.29 -13.87 -20.57
C ARG A 143 -5.95 -13.98 -19.19
N ILE A 144 -5.64 -13.07 -18.27
CA ILE A 144 -6.13 -13.11 -16.89
C ILE A 144 -7.24 -12.08 -16.59
N GLY A 145 -7.51 -11.17 -17.52
CA GLY A 145 -8.52 -10.13 -17.39
C GLY A 145 -8.08 -8.98 -16.50
N TRP A 146 -9.01 -8.46 -15.71
CA TRP A 146 -8.79 -7.31 -14.84
C TRP A 146 -7.81 -7.61 -13.71
N ILE A 147 -6.87 -6.70 -13.51
CA ILE A 147 -5.90 -6.69 -12.41
C ILE A 147 -6.22 -5.47 -11.56
N ASN A 148 -6.72 -5.70 -10.35
CA ASN A 148 -7.09 -4.68 -9.39
C ASN A 148 -5.85 -4.16 -8.65
N TRP A 149 -5.56 -2.86 -8.83
CA TRP A 149 -4.47 -2.13 -8.17
C TRP A 149 -4.91 -1.45 -6.87
N GLY A 150 -6.19 -1.52 -6.52
CA GLY A 150 -6.76 -1.11 -5.24
C GLY A 150 -7.36 -2.29 -4.46
N ALA A 151 -6.85 -3.51 -4.67
CA ALA A 151 -7.38 -4.70 -4.03
C ALA A 151 -7.21 -4.66 -2.51
N THR A 152 -8.25 -5.05 -1.77
CA THR A 152 -8.19 -5.18 -0.30
C THR A 152 -7.08 -6.13 0.10
N GLY A 153 -6.16 -5.67 0.95
CA GLY A 153 -4.98 -6.44 1.37
C GLY A 153 -3.75 -6.29 0.46
N GLY A 154 -3.90 -5.74 -0.74
CA GLY A 154 -2.80 -5.49 -1.68
C GLY A 154 -1.87 -4.35 -1.28
N ASN A 155 -2.43 -3.24 -0.79
CA ASN A 155 -1.70 -2.10 -0.20
C ASN A 155 -0.55 -1.59 -1.06
N ILE A 156 -0.82 -1.39 -2.34
CA ILE A 156 0.20 -0.85 -3.23
C ILE A 156 0.56 0.56 -2.77
N VAL A 157 1.86 0.81 -2.61
CA VAL A 157 2.41 2.12 -2.26
C VAL A 157 3.39 2.55 -3.35
N VAL A 158 3.20 3.76 -3.84
CA VAL A 158 4.04 4.46 -4.82
C VAL A 158 4.70 5.64 -4.12
N PRO A 159 6.03 5.80 -4.18
CA PRO A 159 6.70 6.92 -3.52
C PRO A 159 6.35 8.27 -4.18
N GLU A 160 6.45 9.37 -3.43
CA GLU A 160 6.32 10.73 -3.98
C GLU A 160 7.46 11.05 -4.95
N GLY A 161 8.70 10.89 -4.50
CA GLY A 161 9.91 11.04 -5.32
C GLY A 161 10.32 9.75 -6.03
N SER A 162 11.60 9.65 -6.38
CA SER A 162 12.17 8.38 -6.79
C SER A 162 12.17 7.37 -5.63
N GLY A 163 11.97 6.10 -5.93
CA GLY A 163 11.97 5.06 -4.91
C GLY A 163 11.30 3.76 -5.35
N GLU A 164 11.15 2.85 -4.40
CA GLU A 164 10.60 1.51 -4.61
C GLU A 164 9.08 1.51 -4.42
N LEU A 165 8.36 0.83 -5.32
CA LEU A 165 6.98 0.47 -5.12
C LEU A 165 6.91 -0.74 -4.18
N SER A 166 5.82 -0.85 -3.42
CA SER A 166 5.53 -2.02 -2.59
C SER A 166 4.06 -2.39 -2.68
N GLY A 167 3.69 -3.53 -2.09
CA GLY A 167 2.34 -4.08 -2.13
C GLY A 167 2.12 -5.02 -3.30
N MET A 168 0.87 -5.42 -3.48
CA MET A 168 0.46 -6.45 -4.42
C MET A 168 -0.82 -6.07 -5.16
N ALA A 169 -0.85 -6.29 -6.47
CA ALA A 169 -2.07 -6.22 -7.27
C ALA A 169 -2.75 -7.59 -7.30
N TYR A 170 -4.06 -7.63 -7.54
CA TYR A 170 -4.82 -8.89 -7.55
C TYR A 170 -5.63 -9.07 -8.82
N SER A 171 -5.65 -10.29 -9.36
CA SER A 171 -6.57 -10.68 -10.42
C SER A 171 -7.27 -11.98 -10.04
N ASN A 172 -8.58 -12.07 -10.30
CA ASN A 172 -9.37 -13.29 -10.01
C ASN A 172 -8.81 -14.54 -10.71
N ASN A 173 -8.29 -14.39 -11.93
CA ASN A 173 -7.70 -15.50 -12.69
C ASN A 173 -6.17 -15.53 -12.57
N GLY A 174 -5.58 -14.43 -12.10
CA GLY A 174 -4.15 -14.20 -12.02
C GLY A 174 -3.51 -14.50 -10.66
N GLY A 175 -4.28 -14.47 -9.58
CA GLY A 175 -3.77 -14.42 -8.22
C GLY A 175 -3.10 -13.08 -7.89
N TRP A 176 -2.23 -13.10 -6.89
CA TRP A 176 -1.46 -11.93 -6.46
C TRP A 176 -0.25 -11.69 -7.36
N ILE A 177 0.02 -10.41 -7.62
CA ILE A 177 1.21 -9.91 -8.31
C ILE A 177 1.93 -8.98 -7.35
N SER A 178 3.11 -9.38 -6.87
CA SER A 178 3.93 -8.64 -5.93
C SER A 178 4.83 -7.64 -6.64
N LEU A 179 4.85 -6.39 -6.18
CA LEU A 179 5.70 -5.33 -6.75
C LEU A 179 7.09 -5.27 -6.13
N SER A 180 7.32 -5.96 -5.01
CA SER A 180 8.62 -6.03 -4.38
C SER A 180 8.78 -7.24 -3.47
N CYS A 181 10.03 -7.66 -3.28
CA CYS A 181 10.40 -8.74 -2.38
C CYS A 181 9.96 -8.48 -0.93
N VAL A 182 9.81 -7.21 -0.53
CA VAL A 182 9.32 -6.82 0.80
C VAL A 182 7.91 -7.34 1.02
N SER A 183 7.07 -7.26 0.00
CA SER A 183 5.65 -7.66 0.06
C SER A 183 5.47 -9.17 0.22
N THR A 184 6.50 -9.95 -0.10
CA THR A 184 6.54 -11.42 0.03
C THR A 184 7.53 -11.90 1.09
N ASN A 185 8.18 -10.97 1.81
CA ASN A 185 9.26 -11.26 2.76
C ASN A 185 10.39 -12.15 2.16
N SER A 186 10.74 -11.91 0.89
CA SER A 186 11.68 -12.73 0.13
C SER A 186 13.00 -12.04 -0.20
N CYS A 187 13.24 -10.81 0.26
CA CYS A 187 14.41 -10.00 -0.11
C CYS A 187 15.76 -10.63 0.29
N GLY A 188 15.78 -11.53 1.28
CA GLY A 188 16.98 -12.28 1.65
C GLY A 188 17.39 -13.32 0.60
N SER A 189 16.45 -13.75 -0.25
CA SER A 189 16.65 -14.76 -1.28
C SER A 189 16.64 -14.15 -2.69
N VAL A 190 15.69 -13.23 -2.95
CA VAL A 190 15.50 -12.58 -4.25
C VAL A 190 15.14 -11.11 -4.04
N ASP A 191 16.08 -10.20 -4.30
CA ASP A 191 15.86 -8.74 -4.19
C ASP A 191 15.22 -8.16 -5.46
N TYR A 192 13.98 -8.54 -5.74
CA TYR A 192 13.20 -7.93 -6.82
C TYR A 192 12.38 -6.74 -6.34
N LYS A 193 12.20 -5.77 -7.23
CA LYS A 193 11.44 -4.55 -6.97
C LYS A 193 11.07 -3.84 -8.27
N VAL A 194 9.92 -3.18 -8.25
CA VAL A 194 9.58 -2.12 -9.19
C VAL A 194 9.98 -0.79 -8.58
N THR A 195 10.67 0.06 -9.34
CA THR A 195 11.12 1.38 -8.88
C THR A 195 10.61 2.47 -9.79
N LYS A 196 10.40 3.67 -9.23
CA LYS A 196 10.06 4.91 -9.92
C LYS A 196 11.25 5.85 -9.89
N ASP A 197 11.58 6.47 -11.02
CA ASP A 197 12.56 7.54 -11.08
C ASP A 197 11.93 8.93 -10.81
N ALA A 198 12.71 10.00 -10.97
CA ALA A 198 12.23 11.37 -10.77
C ALA A 198 11.24 11.84 -11.86
N ASP A 199 11.32 11.24 -13.05
CA ASP A 199 10.47 11.56 -14.20
C ASP A 199 9.18 10.71 -14.22
N GLY A 200 9.05 9.77 -13.28
CA GLY A 200 7.90 8.88 -13.17
C GLY A 200 8.02 7.63 -14.04
N ASN A 201 9.17 7.33 -14.66
CA ASN A 201 9.36 6.05 -15.34
C ASN A 201 9.49 4.93 -14.31
N LEU A 202 8.79 3.83 -14.57
CA LEU A 202 8.93 2.61 -13.80
C LEU A 202 9.95 1.67 -14.45
N SER A 203 10.71 0.97 -13.61
CA SER A 203 11.67 -0.05 -14.02
C SER A 203 11.74 -1.17 -12.98
N GLY A 204 12.45 -2.25 -13.30
CA GLY A 204 12.53 -3.44 -12.47
C GLY A 204 11.36 -4.40 -12.66
N TRP A 205 11.25 -5.36 -11.75
CA TRP A 205 10.47 -6.57 -11.94
C TRP A 205 9.44 -6.76 -10.83
N ALA A 206 8.22 -7.14 -11.21
CA ALA A 206 7.21 -7.70 -10.33
C ALA A 206 7.16 -9.23 -10.47
N TRP A 207 6.60 -9.90 -9.48
CA TRP A 207 6.53 -11.36 -9.42
C TRP A 207 5.10 -11.87 -9.21
N SER A 208 4.73 -12.91 -9.94
CA SER A 208 3.54 -13.71 -9.68
C SER A 208 3.92 -15.17 -9.48
N GLU A 209 3.43 -15.80 -8.41
CA GLU A 209 3.61 -17.24 -8.19
C GLU A 209 3.08 -18.11 -9.34
N LYS A 210 2.11 -17.60 -10.10
CA LYS A 210 1.44 -18.34 -11.17
C LYS A 210 2.03 -18.08 -12.57
N PHE A 211 2.62 -16.91 -12.79
CA PHE A 211 3.10 -16.50 -14.11
C PHE A 211 4.53 -15.97 -14.14
N GLY A 212 5.21 -15.99 -13.01
CA GLY A 212 6.60 -15.57 -12.90
C GLY A 212 6.80 -14.07 -13.06
N TRP A 213 7.91 -13.72 -13.70
CA TRP A 213 8.41 -12.36 -13.81
C TRP A 213 7.58 -11.49 -14.75
N ILE A 214 7.38 -10.24 -14.33
CA ILE A 214 6.72 -9.17 -15.09
C ILE A 214 7.66 -7.97 -15.11
N SER A 215 8.13 -7.60 -16.29
CA SER A 215 9.01 -6.46 -16.53
C SER A 215 8.21 -5.17 -16.69
N PHE A 216 8.60 -4.12 -15.99
CA PHE A 216 7.99 -2.79 -16.12
C PHE A 216 8.68 -1.91 -17.17
N ASN A 217 9.81 -2.35 -17.74
CA ASN A 217 10.59 -1.57 -18.70
C ASN A 217 11.44 -2.47 -19.60
N CYS A 218 11.51 -2.15 -20.89
CA CYS A 218 12.38 -2.83 -21.84
C CYS A 218 13.88 -2.72 -21.50
N SER A 219 14.27 -1.76 -20.66
CA SER A 219 15.66 -1.63 -20.21
C SER A 219 16.07 -2.70 -19.22
N ASN A 220 15.11 -3.45 -18.66
CA ASN A 220 15.38 -4.52 -17.71
C ASN A 220 16.03 -5.75 -18.35
N ASP A 221 15.81 -5.95 -19.66
CA ASP A 221 16.24 -7.12 -20.43
C ASP A 221 16.85 -6.74 -21.80
N ASP A 222 17.28 -5.47 -21.94
CA ASP A 222 17.88 -4.90 -23.15
C ASP A 222 17.00 -5.03 -24.42
N SER A 223 15.70 -5.21 -24.26
CA SER A 223 14.74 -5.40 -25.37
C SER A 223 14.28 -4.08 -26.01
N CYS A 224 14.72 -2.92 -25.54
CA CYS A 224 14.22 -1.62 -26.04
C CYS A 224 14.41 -1.38 -27.54
N THR A 225 15.38 -2.06 -28.17
CA THR A 225 15.61 -1.97 -29.62
C THR A 225 14.54 -2.71 -30.42
N SER A 226 14.02 -3.81 -29.91
CA SER A 226 12.99 -4.63 -30.56
C SER A 226 11.58 -4.25 -30.09
N SER A 227 11.44 -3.84 -28.83
CA SER A 227 10.18 -3.38 -28.24
C SER A 227 10.45 -2.34 -27.16
N ASN A 228 10.23 -1.06 -27.50
CA ASN A 228 10.40 0.05 -26.58
C ASN A 228 9.17 0.22 -25.66
N TYR A 229 8.97 -0.71 -24.73
CA TYR A 229 7.90 -0.66 -23.74
C TYR A 229 8.39 -0.12 -22.40
N LYS A 230 7.50 0.60 -21.71
CA LYS A 230 7.69 1.03 -20.32
C LYS A 230 6.35 1.39 -19.70
N VAL A 231 6.30 1.30 -18.37
CA VAL A 231 5.22 1.89 -17.58
C VAL A 231 5.70 3.23 -17.03
N THR A 232 4.87 4.26 -17.08
CA THR A 232 5.15 5.59 -16.51
C THR A 232 4.01 6.01 -15.60
N ILE A 233 4.28 6.96 -14.69
CA ILE A 233 3.25 7.64 -13.90
C ILE A 233 3.25 9.10 -14.30
N ASN A 234 2.14 9.56 -14.87
CA ASN A 234 1.96 10.94 -15.26
C ASN A 234 1.84 11.82 -14.02
N SER A 235 2.77 12.75 -13.84
CA SER A 235 2.85 13.61 -12.65
C SER A 235 1.70 14.62 -12.52
N SER A 236 0.96 14.88 -13.59
CA SER A 236 -0.17 15.81 -13.59
C SER A 236 -1.51 15.12 -13.31
N THR A 237 -1.68 13.87 -13.74
CA THR A 237 -2.93 13.12 -13.58
C THR A 237 -2.85 12.02 -12.52
N ASN A 238 -1.63 11.69 -12.06
CA ASN A 238 -1.29 10.53 -11.26
C ASN A 238 -1.69 9.19 -11.90
N GLU A 239 -1.95 9.16 -13.20
CA GLU A 239 -2.32 7.95 -13.93
C GLU A 239 -1.10 7.18 -14.39
N PHE A 240 -1.17 5.85 -14.31
CA PHE A 240 -0.18 4.98 -14.89
C PHE A 240 -0.45 4.86 -16.39
N GLU A 241 0.61 4.86 -17.18
CA GLU A 241 0.55 4.79 -18.64
C GLU A 241 1.50 3.72 -19.19
N GLY A 242 1.20 3.24 -20.40
CA GLY A 242 2.02 2.25 -21.08
C GLY A 242 1.75 0.81 -20.63
N TYR A 243 2.78 -0.02 -20.82
CA TYR A 243 2.65 -1.48 -20.73
C TYR A 243 3.81 -2.11 -19.96
N ALA A 244 3.46 -3.11 -19.16
CA ALA A 244 4.40 -4.10 -18.66
C ALA A 244 4.35 -5.38 -19.53
N TRP A 245 5.43 -6.15 -19.50
CA TRP A 245 5.58 -7.38 -20.27
C TRP A 245 5.87 -8.58 -19.36
N SER A 246 5.33 -9.74 -19.70
CA SER A 246 5.71 -11.01 -19.10
C SER A 246 5.67 -12.10 -20.16
N GLU A 247 6.66 -12.99 -20.17
CA GLU A 247 6.72 -14.10 -21.12
C GLU A 247 5.51 -15.05 -20.98
N ASN A 248 4.96 -15.16 -19.77
CA ASN A 248 3.86 -16.09 -19.47
C ASN A 248 2.47 -15.43 -19.57
N LEU A 249 2.36 -14.10 -19.42
CA LEU A 249 1.08 -13.37 -19.50
C LEU A 249 0.90 -12.55 -20.78
N GLY A 250 1.99 -12.19 -21.44
CA GLY A 250 2.01 -11.17 -22.47
C GLY A 250 1.89 -9.75 -21.91
N TRP A 251 1.33 -8.86 -22.72
CA TRP A 251 1.18 -7.43 -22.41
C TRP A 251 0.16 -7.17 -21.31
N ILE A 252 0.52 -6.29 -20.37
CA ILE A 252 -0.36 -5.76 -19.33
C ILE A 252 -0.49 -4.26 -19.55
N SER A 253 -1.71 -3.80 -19.86
CA SER A 253 -2.02 -2.39 -20.10
C SER A 253 -2.47 -1.69 -18.82
N PHE A 254 -1.95 -0.49 -18.57
CA PHE A 254 -2.25 0.28 -17.37
C PHE A 254 -3.35 1.33 -17.54
N ASN A 255 -3.69 1.70 -18.78
CA ASN A 255 -4.78 2.64 -19.05
C ASN A 255 -5.44 2.40 -20.41
N CYS A 256 -6.62 2.98 -20.57
CA CYS A 256 -7.35 2.96 -21.83
C CYS A 256 -6.80 3.90 -22.90
N ASN A 257 -6.08 4.97 -22.52
CA ASN A 257 -5.61 5.99 -23.46
C ASN A 257 -4.54 5.45 -24.42
N THR A 258 -3.76 4.47 -23.94
CA THR A 258 -2.74 3.76 -24.72
C THR A 258 -3.02 2.26 -24.79
N GLY A 259 -4.20 1.81 -24.32
CA GLY A 259 -4.50 0.40 -24.05
C GLY A 259 -4.92 -0.45 -25.24
N GLY A 260 -5.11 0.14 -26.41
CA GLY A 260 -5.46 -0.55 -27.63
C GLY A 260 -4.24 -1.06 -28.43
N PRO A 261 -4.47 -1.88 -29.47
CA PRO A 261 -3.41 -2.29 -30.40
C PRO A 261 -2.63 -1.08 -30.93
N SER A 262 -1.30 -1.19 -31.01
CA SER A 262 -0.41 -0.08 -31.40
C SER A 262 -0.58 1.19 -30.54
N GLN A 263 -0.92 1.03 -29.27
CA GLN A 263 -1.12 2.11 -28.30
C GLN A 263 -2.28 3.07 -28.62
N THR A 264 -3.33 2.56 -29.26
CA THR A 264 -4.53 3.34 -29.58
C THR A 264 -5.38 3.65 -28.34
N ASN A 265 -6.06 4.78 -28.36
CA ASN A 265 -7.01 5.17 -27.31
C ASN A 265 -8.32 4.37 -27.47
N ILE A 266 -8.69 3.66 -26.41
CA ILE A 266 -9.89 2.83 -26.31
C ILE A 266 -10.78 3.23 -25.12
N CYS A 267 -10.63 4.45 -24.59
CA CYS A 267 -11.37 4.91 -23.41
C CYS A 267 -12.87 4.98 -23.63
N ASP A 268 -13.33 5.20 -24.87
CA ASP A 268 -14.76 5.18 -25.22
C ASP A 268 -15.36 3.77 -25.17
N GLN A 269 -14.53 2.73 -25.34
CA GLN A 269 -14.94 1.34 -25.26
C GLN A 269 -14.84 0.80 -23.82
N SER A 270 -13.76 1.14 -23.12
CA SER A 270 -13.53 0.74 -21.75
C SER A 270 -12.65 1.75 -21.03
N ASN A 271 -13.24 2.51 -20.12
CA ASN A 271 -12.58 3.60 -19.41
C ASN A 271 -11.80 3.11 -18.17
N TYR A 272 -10.82 2.23 -18.36
CA TYR A 272 -9.96 1.74 -17.28
C TYR A 272 -8.67 2.54 -17.15
N LYS A 273 -8.16 2.61 -15.92
CA LYS A 273 -6.87 3.22 -15.59
C LYS A 273 -6.43 2.76 -14.21
N VAL A 274 -5.13 2.69 -13.99
CA VAL A 274 -4.53 2.68 -12.65
C VAL A 274 -4.12 4.11 -12.30
N ARG A 275 -4.40 4.53 -11.07
CA ARG A 275 -4.11 5.90 -10.61
C ARG A 275 -3.54 5.89 -9.19
N LYS A 276 -2.48 6.65 -8.96
CA LYS A 276 -2.00 7.01 -7.63
C LYS A 276 -2.96 8.05 -7.02
N LEU A 277 -3.39 7.84 -5.78
CA LEU A 277 -4.25 8.76 -5.04
C LEU A 277 -3.44 9.86 -4.36
#